data_AF-A1YBR5-F1
#
_entry.id   AF-A1YBR5-F1
#
_cell.length_a   1.000
_cell.length_b   1.000
_cell.length_c   1.000
_cell.angle_alpha   90.00
_cell.angle_beta   90.00
_cell.angle_gamma   90.00
#
_symmetry.space_group_name_H-M   'P 1'
#
loop_
_entity.id
_entity.type
_entity.pdbx_description
1 polymer ?
#
loop_
_entity_poly.entity_id
_entity_poly.type
_entity_poly.pdbx_seq_one_letter_code
_entity_poly.pdbx_strand_id
1 'polypeptide(L)'
;MVWQHGRQSLHECHDGGREPCSETSEIRGAPPGLDRMTVPGLSTRHVFHLCYKPQLGGLARLRRSATSSWDARRPRQRQLEPRADNATLNARLPQAPLADTMEPKAHGTIPEEMMQSTATIAPLAVLFVLMAIEAVVARHRRGDTTYRLPDTVASVGVGVGYFALVAFFSFISIVVYDIVYERWAITHHARSAVTIVFTIFAADFLYYLFHRASHRINVLWAIHVVHHQSREQNLAVNLRMPWLQPAYQWFFYLPLAFLGIPPAVFLLARGVSISYNVFTHTRAVGKLGPLEYVLNTPSHHRVHHGMDEQYLDCNYGGIFIVWDRLLGTFVPEGKEPTYGTRRRVVSWNPIWLNVEPFIHLAKLSRAARSPWDRVKVWFMPPEWQPAGVLEASAPPEPRDVESRGSTASSIAQMALSVGVTVVIGAMVIMYTGTSSTMPRLALLVLLLASLGAHARSLESPGFAWRFELARAALLLAVAGWLDASGARPLASVALMAGGLSAASGVLFRLGRRPRGSRAGGAEDAAPSMSLPGS
;
A
#
# COMPACT_ATOMS: atom_id res chain seq x y z
N MET A 1 -57.30 8.74 -26.03
CA MET A 1 -57.20 8.57 -24.56
C MET A 1 -55.80 9.03 -24.14
N VAL A 2 -55.43 10.32 -23.99
CA VAL A 2 -55.95 11.48 -23.22
C VAL A 2 -55.76 11.34 -21.70
N TRP A 3 -54.69 12.02 -21.22
CA TRP A 3 -54.47 12.68 -19.91
C TRP A 3 -54.19 11.78 -18.67
N GLN A 4 -53.50 12.20 -17.58
CA GLN A 4 -53.25 13.54 -17.02
C GLN A 4 -52.04 13.60 -16.06
N HIS A 5 -51.54 14.82 -15.86
CA HIS A 5 -50.49 15.27 -14.95
C HIS A 5 -50.84 15.19 -13.45
N GLY A 6 -49.80 15.32 -12.60
CA GLY A 6 -49.93 15.87 -11.24
C GLY A 6 -48.60 16.40 -10.69
N ARG A 7 -48.31 17.70 -10.92
CA ARG A 7 -47.39 18.49 -10.10
C ARG A 7 -48.17 19.00 -8.90
N GLN A 8 -47.56 19.04 -7.72
CA GLN A 8 -47.97 19.93 -6.65
C GLN A 8 -46.79 20.80 -6.23
N SER A 9 -47.12 22.05 -5.98
CA SER A 9 -46.27 23.21 -5.76
C SER A 9 -46.63 23.85 -4.42
N LEU A 10 -45.64 24.49 -3.81
CA LEU A 10 -45.72 25.66 -2.91
C LEU A 10 -46.29 25.44 -1.51
N HIS A 11 -45.44 25.63 -0.51
CA HIS A 11 -45.85 26.01 0.85
C HIS A 11 -45.71 27.54 1.00
N GLU A 12 -46.82 28.15 1.40
CA GLU A 12 -46.97 29.55 1.79
C GLU A 12 -46.37 29.81 3.18
N CYS A 13 -45.82 31.02 3.32
CA CYS A 13 -45.44 31.66 4.58
C CYS A 13 -46.67 32.03 5.41
N HIS A 14 -46.57 31.88 6.73
CA HIS A 14 -47.38 32.63 7.69
C HIS A 14 -46.47 33.29 8.73
N ASP A 15 -46.47 34.62 8.72
CA ASP A 15 -46.00 35.51 9.79
C ASP A 15 -47.04 35.60 10.90
N GLY A 16 -46.60 35.79 12.15
CA GLY A 16 -47.53 36.09 13.25
C GLY A 16 -46.98 36.05 14.68
N GLY A 17 -46.01 36.91 15.00
CA GLY A 17 -45.93 37.66 16.27
C GLY A 17 -45.76 36.94 17.63
N ARG A 18 -44.65 37.23 18.32
CA ARG A 18 -44.58 37.99 19.59
C ARG A 18 -43.18 37.86 20.21
N GLU A 19 -42.51 39.01 20.33
CA GLU A 19 -41.36 39.30 21.20
C GLU A 19 -41.75 39.24 22.70
N PRO A 20 -40.82 39.21 23.71
CA PRO A 20 -39.67 40.14 23.80
C PRO A 20 -38.32 39.66 24.39
N CYS A 21 -37.29 40.43 24.02
CA CYS A 21 -36.09 40.88 24.75
C CYS A 21 -35.47 40.02 25.89
N SER A 22 -34.16 39.75 25.79
CA SER A 22 -33.14 40.42 26.63
C SER A 22 -31.68 40.10 26.24
N GLU A 23 -30.88 41.16 26.25
CA GLU A 23 -29.46 41.26 26.66
C GLU A 23 -28.30 40.74 25.77
N THR A 24 -27.69 41.75 25.16
CA THR A 24 -26.28 41.99 24.86
C THR A 24 -25.22 41.41 25.82
N SER A 25 -24.11 40.94 25.25
CA SER A 25 -22.78 41.30 25.75
C SER A 25 -21.77 41.45 24.60
N GLU A 26 -21.35 42.69 24.35
CA GLU A 26 -20.13 43.02 23.63
C GLU A 26 -18.92 42.75 24.55
N ILE A 27 -17.84 42.15 24.04
CA ILE A 27 -16.47 42.58 24.38
C ILE A 27 -15.61 42.59 23.10
N ARG A 28 -14.99 43.75 22.91
CA ARG A 28 -14.12 44.21 21.82
C ARG A 28 -12.67 43.71 21.97
N GLY A 29 -11.92 43.72 20.86
CA GLY A 29 -10.47 43.95 20.91
C GLY A 29 -9.66 43.38 19.74
N ALA A 30 -9.54 44.13 18.63
CA ALA A 30 -8.46 43.94 17.64
C ALA A 30 -8.00 45.32 17.10
N PRO A 31 -6.69 45.57 16.96
CA PRO A 31 -6.16 46.89 16.55
C PRO A 31 -6.11 47.04 15.00
N PRO A 32 -6.14 48.29 14.45
CA PRO A 32 -6.16 48.56 13.01
C PRO A 32 -4.83 49.07 12.42
N GLY A 33 -4.69 48.92 11.08
CA GLY A 33 -3.67 49.55 10.20
C GLY A 33 -2.80 48.52 9.47
N LEU A 34 -2.55 48.51 8.16
CA LEU A 34 -2.61 49.54 7.11
C LEU A 34 -3.03 48.95 5.73
N ASP A 35 -3.75 49.78 4.99
CA ASP A 35 -3.70 50.06 3.55
C ASP A 35 -3.78 48.97 2.47
N ARG A 36 -4.99 48.89 1.91
CA ARG A 36 -5.34 49.10 0.49
C ARG A 36 -4.21 48.94 -0.55
N MET A 37 -4.22 47.79 -1.22
CA MET A 37 -4.09 47.74 -2.68
C MET A 37 -5.24 46.92 -3.26
N THR A 38 -6.16 47.63 -3.89
CA THR A 38 -7.24 47.11 -4.72
C THR A 38 -6.71 46.62 -6.06
N VAL A 39 -6.95 45.35 -6.39
CA VAL A 39 -7.01 44.86 -7.78
C VAL A 39 -8.39 44.23 -7.95
N PRO A 40 -9.25 44.73 -8.86
CA PRO A 40 -10.62 44.27 -8.98
C PRO A 40 -10.74 43.06 -9.91
N GLY A 41 -11.62 42.12 -9.56
CA GLY A 41 -12.21 41.19 -10.51
C GLY A 41 -12.07 39.71 -10.17
N LEU A 42 -12.96 39.20 -9.31
CA LEU A 42 -13.76 37.98 -9.53
C LEU A 42 -14.46 37.62 -8.21
N SER A 43 -15.77 37.84 -8.19
CA SER A 43 -16.62 37.60 -7.03
C SER A 43 -16.76 36.11 -6.75
N THR A 44 -16.45 35.72 -5.51
CA THR A 44 -16.96 34.52 -4.86
C THR A 44 -18.43 34.72 -4.50
N ARG A 45 -19.33 33.95 -5.13
CA ARG A 45 -20.55 33.34 -4.55
C ARG A 45 -21.50 32.88 -5.65
N HIS A 46 -21.68 31.56 -5.72
CA HIS A 46 -22.82 30.71 -6.14
C HIS A 46 -22.21 29.38 -6.61
N VAL A 47 -21.97 28.42 -5.71
CA VAL A 47 -22.92 27.43 -5.16
C VAL A 47 -23.17 26.26 -6.13
N PHE A 48 -22.66 25.10 -5.70
CA PHE A 48 -23.24 23.76 -5.78
C PHE A 48 -24.28 23.49 -6.88
N HIS A 49 -23.83 22.85 -7.96
CA HIS A 49 -24.40 21.62 -8.54
C HIS A 49 -23.76 21.42 -9.92
N LEU A 50 -23.05 20.30 -10.10
CA LEU A 50 -22.99 19.46 -11.30
C LEU A 50 -21.74 18.57 -11.27
N CYS A 51 -21.72 17.65 -10.29
CA CYS A 51 -21.06 16.36 -10.43
C CYS A 51 -22.13 15.39 -10.93
N TYR A 52 -22.06 14.98 -12.21
CA TYR A 52 -22.49 13.69 -12.81
C TYR A 52 -22.89 13.88 -14.27
N LYS A 53 -22.02 13.45 -15.20
CA LYS A 53 -22.31 12.61 -16.39
C LYS A 53 -21.09 12.58 -17.32
N PRO A 54 -20.58 11.39 -17.70
CA PRO A 54 -19.68 11.28 -18.85
C PRO A 54 -20.54 11.26 -20.12
N GLN A 55 -20.43 12.29 -20.97
CA GLN A 55 -20.92 12.21 -22.34
C GLN A 55 -19.87 11.49 -23.19
N LEU A 56 -20.08 10.18 -23.38
CA LEU A 56 -19.57 9.44 -24.53
C LEU A 56 -20.33 9.91 -25.77
N GLY A 57 -19.63 10.48 -26.74
CA GLY A 57 -20.22 10.85 -28.01
C GLY A 57 -19.23 11.44 -29.00
N GLY A 58 -18.86 10.63 -30.00
CA GLY A 58 -18.42 11.13 -31.31
C GLY A 58 -16.93 10.99 -31.60
N LEU A 59 -16.57 9.92 -32.33
CA LEU A 59 -15.92 10.04 -33.63
C LEU A 59 -15.92 8.68 -34.33
N ALA A 60 -16.89 8.51 -35.22
CA ALA A 60 -16.90 7.47 -36.23
C ALA A 60 -16.35 8.05 -37.54
N ARG A 61 -15.68 7.16 -38.30
CA ARG A 61 -15.35 7.24 -39.73
C ARG A 61 -14.20 8.15 -40.14
N LEU A 62 -13.09 7.52 -40.50
CA LEU A 62 -12.48 7.68 -41.83
C LEU A 62 -11.90 6.32 -42.28
N ARG A 63 -12.56 5.71 -43.25
CA ARG A 63 -12.15 4.50 -43.97
C ARG A 63 -12.16 4.87 -45.45
N ARG A 64 -11.00 4.84 -46.11
CA ARG A 64 -10.77 4.75 -47.58
C ARG A 64 -9.25 4.58 -47.75
N SER A 65 -8.79 3.36 -48.03
CA SER A 65 -8.50 2.82 -49.37
C SER A 65 -7.22 3.40 -49.98
N ALA A 66 -6.13 2.66 -49.84
CA ALA A 66 -4.99 2.73 -50.75
C ALA A 66 -4.40 1.32 -50.88
N THR A 67 -4.87 0.61 -51.89
CA THR A 67 -4.22 -0.55 -52.48
C THR A 67 -3.21 -0.06 -53.51
N SER A 68 -1.93 -0.40 -53.39
CA SER A 68 -1.06 -0.57 -54.57
C SER A 68 0.24 -1.28 -54.24
N SER A 69 0.45 -2.37 -54.99
CA SER A 69 1.71 -2.93 -55.48
C SER A 69 2.83 -3.26 -54.49
N TRP A 70 2.91 -4.56 -54.22
CA TRP A 70 4.13 -5.29 -53.96
C TRP A 70 5.19 -5.01 -55.01
N ASP A 71 6.40 -4.65 -54.59
CA ASP A 71 7.57 -4.66 -55.47
C ASP A 71 8.78 -5.24 -54.71
N ALA A 72 9.17 -6.44 -55.12
CA ALA A 72 10.20 -7.24 -54.50
C ALA A 72 11.58 -6.87 -55.07
N ARG A 73 12.53 -6.48 -54.22
CA ARG A 73 13.96 -6.45 -54.56
C ARG A 73 14.76 -7.21 -53.52
N ARG A 74 15.22 -8.41 -53.91
CA ARG A 74 16.20 -9.24 -53.19
C ARG A 74 17.62 -8.68 -53.40
N PRO A 75 18.51 -8.67 -52.40
CA PRO A 75 19.94 -8.64 -52.63
C PRO A 75 20.49 -10.06 -52.82
N ARG A 76 21.48 -10.17 -53.71
CA ARG A 76 22.12 -11.39 -54.22
C ARG A 76 22.91 -12.13 -53.13
N GLN A 77 22.63 -13.42 -52.95
CA GLN A 77 23.53 -14.38 -52.30
C GLN A 77 24.73 -14.67 -53.24
N ARG A 78 25.96 -14.39 -52.79
CA ARG A 78 27.16 -14.95 -53.41
C ARG A 78 27.39 -16.35 -52.88
N GLN A 79 27.40 -17.31 -53.79
CA GLN A 79 27.93 -18.66 -53.59
C GLN A 79 29.45 -18.60 -53.49
N LEU A 80 30.03 -19.30 -52.51
CA LEU A 80 31.43 -19.72 -52.52
C LEU A 80 31.47 -21.20 -52.16
N GLU A 81 32.13 -21.96 -53.03
CA GLU A 81 32.25 -23.41 -53.08
C GLU A 81 33.11 -24.01 -51.95
N PRO A 82 33.01 -25.33 -51.66
CA PRO A 82 33.80 -25.99 -50.64
C PRO A 82 35.14 -26.49 -51.20
N ARG A 83 36.23 -26.33 -50.44
CA ARG A 83 37.51 -27.00 -50.71
C ARG A 83 38.00 -27.74 -49.46
N ALA A 84 38.28 -29.01 -49.66
CA ALA A 84 38.76 -29.97 -48.67
C ALA A 84 40.29 -29.87 -48.47
N ASP A 85 40.69 -30.32 -47.27
CA ASP A 85 41.93 -30.95 -46.83
C ASP A 85 43.28 -30.23 -47.01
N ASN A 86 43.95 -30.01 -45.87
CA ASN A 86 45.33 -30.48 -45.69
C ASN A 86 45.69 -30.54 -44.19
N ALA A 87 45.88 -31.77 -43.74
CA ALA A 87 46.64 -32.10 -42.54
C ALA A 87 48.14 -31.80 -42.74
N THR A 88 48.86 -31.74 -41.62
CA THR A 88 50.33 -31.67 -41.45
C THR A 88 51.04 -30.38 -41.83
N LEU A 89 51.29 -29.54 -40.81
CA LEU A 89 52.60 -28.87 -40.64
C LEU A 89 52.79 -28.46 -39.16
N ASN A 90 53.28 -29.41 -38.37
CA ASN A 90 53.89 -29.16 -37.06
C ASN A 90 55.34 -28.70 -37.28
N ALA A 91 55.64 -27.43 -37.03
CA ALA A 91 57.01 -26.97 -36.83
C ALA A 91 57.08 -25.70 -35.97
N ARG A 92 57.42 -25.91 -34.69
CA ARG A 92 58.27 -25.08 -33.82
C ARG A 92 58.09 -23.55 -33.87
N LEU A 93 57.38 -23.01 -32.88
CA LEU A 93 57.60 -21.64 -32.40
C LEU A 93 58.03 -21.70 -30.91
N PRO A 94 59.05 -20.92 -30.50
CA PRO A 94 59.58 -20.95 -29.14
C PRO A 94 58.61 -20.28 -28.15
N GLN A 95 58.40 -20.92 -27.00
CA GLN A 95 57.67 -20.34 -25.88
C GLN A 95 58.48 -19.19 -25.26
N ALA A 96 57.95 -17.97 -25.33
CA ALA A 96 58.43 -16.84 -24.55
C ALA A 96 58.02 -17.02 -23.08
N PRO A 97 58.86 -16.60 -22.11
CA PRO A 97 58.58 -16.80 -20.69
C PRO A 97 57.41 -15.93 -20.24
N LEU A 98 56.55 -16.51 -19.39
CA LEU A 98 55.43 -15.85 -18.73
C LEU A 98 55.90 -14.53 -18.10
N ALA A 99 55.39 -13.42 -18.63
CA ALA A 99 55.37 -12.16 -17.91
C ALA A 99 54.51 -12.36 -16.66
N ASP A 100 55.08 -12.02 -15.50
CA ASP A 100 54.38 -11.88 -14.23
C ASP A 100 53.03 -11.21 -14.45
N THR A 101 51.96 -11.99 -14.27
CA THR A 101 50.62 -11.45 -14.10
C THR A 101 50.64 -10.63 -12.83
N MET A 102 50.70 -9.30 -12.97
CA MET A 102 50.26 -8.40 -11.92
C MET A 102 48.85 -8.85 -11.52
N GLU A 103 48.73 -9.46 -10.34
CA GLU A 103 47.43 -9.64 -9.71
C GLU A 103 46.75 -8.27 -9.64
N PRO A 104 45.49 -8.14 -10.09
CA PRO A 104 44.73 -6.96 -9.75
C PRO A 104 44.57 -6.97 -8.25
N LYS A 105 45.23 -6.03 -7.55
CA LYS A 105 44.97 -5.75 -6.15
C LYS A 105 43.47 -5.75 -5.97
N ALA A 106 42.98 -6.70 -5.17
CA ALA A 106 41.60 -6.77 -4.73
C ALA A 106 41.29 -5.47 -3.98
N HIS A 107 40.84 -4.45 -4.70
CA HIS A 107 39.97 -3.46 -4.13
C HIS A 107 38.79 -4.26 -3.58
N GLY A 108 38.56 -4.15 -2.27
CA GLY A 108 37.47 -4.84 -1.58
C GLY A 108 36.13 -4.42 -2.15
N THR A 109 35.77 -5.00 -3.29
CA THR A 109 34.42 -5.00 -3.83
C THR A 109 33.64 -5.89 -2.90
N ILE A 110 32.75 -5.26 -2.14
CA ILE A 110 31.71 -5.96 -1.40
C ILE A 110 31.06 -6.97 -2.38
N PRO A 111 30.98 -8.27 -2.04
CA PRO A 111 30.40 -9.27 -2.92
C PRO A 111 29.03 -8.81 -3.45
N GLU A 112 28.70 -9.05 -4.72
CA GLU A 112 27.42 -8.62 -5.32
C GLU A 112 26.20 -9.05 -4.49
N GLU A 113 26.27 -10.20 -3.84
CA GLU A 113 25.25 -10.70 -2.91
C GLU A 113 25.11 -9.85 -1.63
N MET A 114 26.21 -9.30 -1.10
CA MET A 114 26.19 -8.31 -0.02
C MET A 114 25.63 -6.97 -0.49
N MET A 115 25.90 -6.56 -1.74
CA MET A 115 25.35 -5.32 -2.31
C MET A 115 23.82 -5.42 -2.54
N GLN A 116 23.32 -6.58 -2.98
CA GLN A 116 21.87 -6.83 -3.13
C GLN A 116 21.13 -6.91 -1.79
N SER A 117 21.71 -7.55 -0.78
CA SER A 117 21.10 -7.64 0.56
C SER A 117 21.12 -6.29 1.30
N THR A 118 22.19 -5.51 1.20
CA THR A 118 22.26 -4.15 1.77
C THR A 118 21.29 -3.18 1.12
N ALA A 119 21.07 -3.27 -0.21
CA ALA A 119 20.12 -2.44 -0.93
C ALA A 119 18.65 -2.61 -0.49
N THR A 120 18.27 -3.76 0.06
CA THR A 120 16.90 -4.03 0.53
C THR A 120 16.74 -3.77 2.03
N ILE A 121 17.75 -4.10 2.84
CA ILE A 121 17.70 -3.98 4.30
C ILE A 121 17.88 -2.52 4.75
N ALA A 122 18.77 -1.76 4.09
CA ALA A 122 19.08 -0.39 4.51
C ALA A 122 17.85 0.55 4.45
N PRO A 123 17.02 0.56 3.38
CA PRO A 123 15.82 1.40 3.35
C PRO A 123 14.81 1.07 4.46
N LEU A 124 14.63 -0.21 4.78
CA LEU A 124 13.74 -0.63 5.88
C LEU A 124 14.28 -0.19 7.24
N ALA A 125 15.59 -0.34 7.48
CA ALA A 125 16.22 0.13 8.71
C ALA A 125 16.08 1.65 8.87
N VAL A 126 16.33 2.41 7.79
CA VAL A 126 16.11 3.86 7.75
C VAL A 126 14.65 4.20 8.05
N LEU A 127 13.69 3.49 7.47
CA LEU A 127 12.28 3.70 7.73
C LEU A 127 11.91 3.49 9.21
N PHE A 128 12.41 2.43 9.85
CA PHE A 128 12.17 2.20 11.28
C PHE A 128 12.78 3.29 12.16
N VAL A 129 13.96 3.81 11.80
CA VAL A 129 14.57 4.96 12.49
C VAL A 129 13.70 6.21 12.31
N LEU A 130 13.24 6.49 11.09
CA LEU A 130 12.35 7.61 10.82
C LEU A 130 11.01 7.50 11.56
N MET A 131 10.45 6.29 11.66
CA MET A 131 9.26 6.02 12.46
C MET A 131 9.48 6.34 13.95
N ALA A 132 10.63 5.94 14.50
CA ALA A 132 10.98 6.25 15.89
C ALA A 132 11.13 7.77 16.10
N ILE A 133 11.76 8.47 15.15
CA ILE A 133 11.88 9.93 15.18
C ILE A 133 10.49 10.59 15.09
N GLU A 134 9.63 10.17 14.16
CA GLU A 134 8.27 10.71 14.03
C GLU A 134 7.47 10.50 15.32
N ALA A 135 7.54 9.32 15.94
CA ALA A 135 6.87 9.03 17.19
C ALA A 135 7.33 9.94 18.34
N VAL A 136 8.64 10.20 18.44
CA VAL A 136 9.21 11.13 19.43
C VAL A 136 8.74 12.55 19.14
N VAL A 137 8.82 13.02 17.90
CA VAL A 137 8.41 14.38 17.51
C VAL A 137 6.91 14.60 17.73
N ALA A 138 6.07 13.64 17.35
CA ALA A 138 4.62 13.70 17.55
C ALA A 138 4.27 13.84 19.04
N ARG A 139 4.91 13.04 19.90
CA ARG A 139 4.71 13.10 21.36
C ARG A 139 5.10 14.45 21.95
N HIS A 140 6.22 15.04 21.50
CA HIS A 140 6.70 16.32 22.04
C HIS A 140 5.94 17.54 21.49
N ARG A 141 5.54 17.54 20.21
CA ARG A 141 4.94 18.70 19.55
C ARG A 141 3.43 18.73 19.58
N ARG A 142 2.78 17.57 19.48
CA ARG A 142 1.32 17.46 19.34
C ARG A 142 0.63 16.96 20.60
N GLY A 143 1.38 16.44 21.57
CA GLY A 143 0.81 15.80 22.77
C GLY A 143 -0.04 14.57 22.45
N ASP A 144 0.03 14.06 21.22
CA ASP A 144 -0.80 12.99 20.68
C ASP A 144 0.04 11.74 20.39
N THR A 145 -0.57 10.56 20.52
CA THR A 145 0.00 9.28 20.12
C THR A 145 -0.37 8.99 18.67
N THR A 146 0.28 9.69 17.72
CA THR A 146 0.13 9.45 16.27
C THR A 146 0.41 7.99 15.86
N TYR A 147 1.12 7.24 16.72
CA TYR A 147 1.29 5.80 16.60
C TYR A 147 0.43 5.06 17.61
N ARG A 148 -0.63 4.42 17.12
CA ARG A 148 -1.37 3.42 17.88
C ARG A 148 -0.72 2.07 17.69
N LEU A 149 -0.39 1.41 18.80
CA LEU A 149 0.38 0.16 18.75
C LEU A 149 -0.31 -0.95 17.94
N PRO A 150 -1.62 -1.26 18.13
CA PRO A 150 -2.27 -2.31 17.34
C PRO A 150 -2.24 -2.01 15.83
N ASP A 151 -2.47 -0.75 15.45
CA ASP A 151 -2.45 -0.33 14.05
C ASP A 151 -1.04 -0.42 13.46
N THR A 152 -0.03 0.02 14.21
CA THR A 152 1.39 -0.06 13.82
C THR A 152 1.81 -1.52 13.62
N VAL A 153 1.47 -2.41 14.56
CA VAL A 153 1.78 -3.85 14.48
C VAL A 153 1.07 -4.48 13.29
N ALA A 154 -0.20 -4.16 13.05
CA ALA A 154 -0.93 -4.65 11.88
C ALA A 154 -0.31 -4.15 10.56
N SER A 155 0.08 -2.87 10.49
CA SER A 155 0.73 -2.28 9.31
C SER A 155 2.08 -2.93 9.01
N VAL A 156 2.92 -3.15 10.03
CA VAL A 156 4.18 -3.90 9.88
C VAL A 156 3.91 -5.34 9.44
N GLY A 157 2.92 -6.01 10.03
CA GLY A 157 2.54 -7.38 9.65
C GLY A 157 2.07 -7.49 8.20
N VAL A 158 1.24 -6.54 7.73
CA VAL A 158 0.86 -6.43 6.32
C VAL A 158 2.10 -6.22 5.45
N GLY A 159 3.00 -5.31 5.84
CA GLY A 159 4.25 -5.04 5.12
C GLY A 159 5.16 -6.25 4.98
N VAL A 160 5.36 -7.04 6.04
CA VAL A 160 6.17 -8.27 5.95
C VAL A 160 5.57 -9.25 4.93
N GLY A 161 4.25 -9.45 4.95
CA GLY A 161 3.58 -10.29 3.96
C GLY A 161 3.70 -9.74 2.54
N TYR A 162 3.62 -8.42 2.37
CA TYR A 162 3.82 -7.75 1.08
C TYR A 162 5.23 -8.00 0.54
N PHE A 163 6.28 -7.77 1.32
CA PHE A 163 7.66 -7.96 0.84
C PHE A 163 7.96 -9.41 0.46
N ALA A 164 7.38 -10.39 1.18
CA ALA A 164 7.48 -11.80 0.81
C ALA A 164 6.84 -12.09 -0.56
N LEU A 165 5.68 -11.48 -0.85
CA LEU A 165 4.99 -11.63 -2.13
C LEU A 165 5.65 -10.83 -3.25
N VAL A 166 6.21 -9.66 -2.95
CA VAL A 166 7.02 -8.87 -3.89
C VAL A 166 8.20 -9.69 -4.40
N ALA A 167 8.89 -10.44 -3.54
CA ALA A 167 9.98 -11.31 -3.98
C ALA A 167 9.52 -12.33 -5.04
N PHE A 168 8.29 -12.84 -4.92
CA PHE A 168 7.70 -13.76 -5.88
C PHE A 168 7.23 -13.07 -7.17
N PHE A 169 6.40 -12.02 -7.06
CA PHE A 169 5.79 -11.37 -8.23
C PHE A 169 6.76 -10.46 -8.99
N SER A 170 7.79 -9.92 -8.34
CA SER A 170 8.78 -9.06 -9.01
C SER A 170 9.60 -9.83 -10.03
N PHE A 171 9.82 -11.14 -9.82
CA PHE A 171 10.46 -11.98 -10.83
C PHE A 171 9.65 -12.00 -12.12
N ILE A 172 8.33 -12.25 -12.03
CA ILE A 172 7.42 -12.23 -13.18
C ILE A 172 7.44 -10.84 -13.83
N SER A 173 7.32 -9.78 -13.03
CA SER A 173 7.36 -8.41 -13.52
C SER A 173 8.64 -8.10 -14.31
N ILE A 174 9.80 -8.44 -13.77
CA ILE A 174 11.10 -8.14 -14.39
C ILE A 174 11.28 -8.96 -15.65
N VAL A 175 11.00 -10.28 -15.60
CA VAL A 175 11.15 -11.17 -16.75
C VAL A 175 10.23 -10.76 -17.89
N VAL A 176 8.96 -10.47 -17.60
CA VAL A 176 8.01 -10.04 -18.65
C VAL A 176 8.42 -8.68 -19.21
N TYR A 177 8.82 -7.73 -18.35
CA TYR A 177 9.33 -6.43 -18.81
C TYR A 177 10.54 -6.60 -19.73
N ASP A 178 11.50 -7.44 -19.35
CA ASP A 178 12.72 -7.72 -20.11
C ASP A 178 12.41 -8.38 -21.46
N ILE A 179 11.51 -9.37 -21.49
CA ILE A 179 11.04 -10.00 -22.74
C ILE A 179 10.41 -8.95 -23.67
N VAL A 180 9.57 -8.06 -23.13
CA VAL A 180 8.93 -7.01 -23.91
C VAL A 180 9.97 -6.03 -24.45
N TYR A 181 10.94 -5.64 -23.61
CA TYR A 181 12.03 -4.76 -23.99
C TYR A 181 12.91 -5.36 -25.09
N GLU A 182 13.31 -6.63 -24.98
CA GLU A 182 14.19 -7.29 -25.95
C GLU A 182 13.49 -7.63 -27.28
N ARG A 183 12.19 -7.95 -27.25
CA ARG A 183 11.46 -8.44 -28.44
C ARG A 183 10.57 -7.42 -29.12
N TRP A 184 10.02 -6.47 -28.37
CA TRP A 184 8.95 -5.59 -28.83
C TRP A 184 9.21 -4.11 -28.55
N ALA A 185 10.38 -3.74 -28.03
CA ALA A 185 10.72 -2.33 -27.91
C ALA A 185 10.79 -1.68 -29.30
N ILE A 186 10.20 -0.50 -29.41
CA ILE A 186 10.17 0.31 -30.63
C ILE A 186 11.55 0.95 -30.89
N THR A 187 12.32 1.16 -29.82
CA THR A 187 13.66 1.76 -29.83
C THR A 187 14.46 1.22 -28.63
N HIS A 188 15.74 1.55 -28.51
CA HIS A 188 16.55 1.25 -27.33
C HIS A 188 17.24 2.53 -26.85
N HIS A 189 16.82 3.03 -25.69
CA HIS A 189 17.39 4.24 -25.14
C HIS A 189 18.65 3.94 -24.31
N ALA A 190 19.68 4.77 -24.47
CA ALA A 190 20.86 4.71 -23.62
C ALA A 190 20.53 5.03 -22.15
N ARG A 191 21.36 4.56 -21.22
CA ARG A 191 21.27 4.88 -19.78
C ARG A 191 21.78 6.30 -19.47
N SER A 192 21.19 7.29 -20.13
CA SER A 192 21.56 8.70 -20.00
C SER A 192 20.75 9.39 -18.89
N ALA A 193 21.25 10.53 -18.40
CA ALA A 193 20.51 11.35 -17.44
C ALA A 193 19.13 11.79 -17.98
N VAL A 194 19.04 12.11 -19.28
CA VAL A 194 17.78 12.48 -19.94
C VAL A 194 16.79 11.31 -19.89
N THR A 195 17.24 10.09 -20.23
CA THR A 195 16.43 8.88 -20.16
C THR A 195 15.95 8.62 -18.73
N ILE A 196 16.80 8.79 -17.73
CA ILE A 196 16.45 8.60 -16.31
C ILE A 196 15.37 9.60 -15.88
N VAL A 197 15.58 10.89 -16.13
CA VAL A 197 14.62 11.94 -15.76
C VAL A 197 13.28 11.71 -16.46
N PHE A 198 13.30 11.46 -17.77
CA PHE A 198 12.10 11.11 -18.52
C PHE A 198 11.38 9.91 -17.91
N THR A 199 12.12 8.84 -17.58
CA THR A 199 11.55 7.62 -17.01
C THR A 199 10.93 7.88 -15.63
N ILE A 200 11.50 8.75 -14.80
CA ILE A 200 10.91 9.12 -13.50
C ILE A 200 9.54 9.78 -13.72
N PHE A 201 9.44 10.76 -14.61
CA PHE A 201 8.16 11.43 -14.92
C PHE A 201 7.15 10.45 -15.54
N ALA A 202 7.56 9.65 -16.51
CA ALA A 202 6.68 8.71 -17.19
C ALA A 202 6.21 7.58 -16.25
N ALA A 203 7.10 7.03 -15.43
CA ALA A 203 6.75 6.03 -14.43
C ALA A 203 5.80 6.60 -13.36
N ASP A 204 5.97 7.87 -12.98
CA ASP A 204 5.06 8.53 -12.05
C ASP A 204 3.66 8.74 -12.66
N PHE A 205 3.57 9.08 -13.94
CA PHE A 205 2.28 9.13 -14.64
C PHE A 205 1.61 7.75 -14.72
N LEU A 206 2.37 6.69 -15.02
CA LEU A 206 1.85 5.32 -15.02
C LEU A 206 1.43 4.88 -13.61
N TYR A 207 2.12 5.34 -12.57
CA TYR A 207 1.68 5.18 -11.18
C TYR A 207 0.35 5.89 -10.94
N TYR A 208 0.18 7.14 -11.38
CA TYR A 208 -1.10 7.86 -11.27
C TYR A 208 -2.24 7.07 -11.93
N LEU A 209 -2.03 6.51 -13.13
CA LEU A 209 -3.05 5.71 -13.81
C LEU A 209 -3.39 4.44 -13.05
N PHE A 210 -2.37 3.72 -12.58
CA PHE A 210 -2.52 2.56 -11.70
C PHE A 210 -3.34 2.93 -10.46
N HIS A 211 -2.95 4.00 -9.77
CA HIS A 211 -3.52 4.38 -8.50
C HIS A 211 -4.97 4.84 -8.65
N ARG A 212 -5.26 5.65 -9.66
CA ARG A 212 -6.63 6.02 -10.01
C ARG A 212 -7.48 4.80 -10.37
N ALA A 213 -6.95 3.85 -11.16
CA ALA A 213 -7.66 2.61 -11.46
C ALA A 213 -7.95 1.79 -10.17
N SER A 214 -7.00 1.76 -9.24
CA SER A 214 -7.14 1.11 -7.94
C SER A 214 -8.20 1.73 -7.03
N HIS A 215 -8.58 2.99 -7.25
CA HIS A 215 -9.70 3.62 -6.53
C HIS A 215 -11.02 3.52 -7.30
N ARG A 216 -10.98 3.41 -8.64
CA ARG A 216 -12.17 3.51 -9.49
C ARG A 216 -12.70 2.17 -10.02
N ILE A 217 -12.01 1.06 -9.77
CA ILE A 217 -12.43 -0.30 -10.16
C ILE A 217 -12.51 -1.17 -8.91
N ASN A 218 -13.70 -1.70 -8.59
CA ASN A 218 -13.95 -2.33 -7.29
C ASN A 218 -12.98 -3.46 -6.92
N VAL A 219 -12.61 -4.33 -7.86
CA VAL A 219 -11.65 -5.42 -7.58
C VAL A 219 -10.25 -4.89 -7.27
N LEU A 220 -9.84 -3.80 -7.93
CA LEU A 220 -8.55 -3.17 -7.65
C LEU A 220 -8.61 -2.39 -6.33
N TRP A 221 -9.77 -1.80 -6.00
CA TRP A 221 -10.03 -1.21 -4.70
C TRP A 221 -10.04 -2.26 -3.58
N ALA A 222 -10.63 -3.43 -3.78
CA ALA A 222 -10.58 -4.52 -2.79
C ALA A 222 -9.14 -4.96 -2.47
N ILE A 223 -8.21 -4.80 -3.42
CA ILE A 223 -6.77 -4.94 -3.14
C ILE A 223 -6.27 -3.69 -2.41
N HIS A 224 -6.44 -2.52 -3.00
CA HIS A 224 -5.79 -1.30 -2.55
C HIS A 224 -6.29 -0.75 -1.21
N VAL A 225 -7.55 -1.00 -0.85
CA VAL A 225 -8.22 -0.54 0.37
C VAL A 225 -7.45 -0.92 1.63
N VAL A 226 -6.67 -2.01 1.60
CA VAL A 226 -5.79 -2.42 2.72
C VAL A 226 -4.87 -1.28 3.14
N HIS A 227 -4.36 -0.52 2.18
CA HIS A 227 -3.53 0.66 2.43
C HIS A 227 -4.27 1.76 3.20
N HIS A 228 -5.54 1.99 2.85
CA HIS A 228 -6.41 3.02 3.44
C HIS A 228 -7.12 2.60 4.73
N GLN A 229 -7.02 1.33 5.14
CA GLN A 229 -7.71 0.83 6.34
C GLN A 229 -7.18 1.43 7.66
N SER A 230 -5.97 2.01 7.67
CA SER A 230 -5.44 2.62 8.89
C SER A 230 -6.23 3.86 9.26
N ARG A 231 -6.49 4.00 10.56
CA ARG A 231 -7.12 5.20 11.13
C ARG A 231 -6.10 6.25 11.54
N GLU A 232 -4.82 5.92 11.42
CA GLU A 232 -3.72 6.81 11.62
C GLU A 232 -3.14 7.21 10.27
N GLN A 233 -2.42 8.33 10.24
CA GLN A 233 -1.61 8.71 9.09
C GLN A 233 -0.21 9.05 9.59
N ASN A 234 0.70 8.09 9.40
CA ASN A 234 2.06 8.09 9.92
C ASN A 234 2.95 7.18 9.05
N LEU A 235 4.25 7.16 9.32
CA LEU A 235 5.19 6.42 8.47
C LEU A 235 4.97 4.89 8.48
N ALA A 236 4.28 4.33 9.49
CA ALA A 236 3.92 2.91 9.49
C ALA A 236 2.85 2.58 8.43
N VAL A 237 1.99 3.54 8.05
CA VAL A 237 0.98 3.32 7.01
C VAL A 237 1.64 3.03 5.66
N ASN A 238 2.82 3.60 5.40
CA ASN A 238 3.62 3.26 4.22
C ASN A 238 4.03 1.78 4.18
N LEU A 239 4.09 1.08 5.33
CA LEU A 239 4.32 -0.37 5.36
C LEU A 239 3.05 -1.18 5.10
N ARG A 240 1.86 -0.59 5.20
CA ARG A 240 0.58 -1.28 4.98
C ARG A 240 0.30 -1.43 3.47
N MET A 241 1.18 -2.12 2.77
CA MET A 241 1.07 -2.35 1.34
C MET A 241 0.25 -3.62 1.05
N PRO A 242 -0.77 -3.56 0.18
CA PRO A 242 -1.62 -4.70 -0.12
C PRO A 242 -0.89 -5.87 -0.78
N TRP A 243 -1.16 -7.09 -0.33
CA TRP A 243 -0.45 -8.30 -0.73
C TRP A 243 -0.56 -8.64 -2.21
N LEU A 244 -1.72 -8.37 -2.82
CA LEU A 244 -1.97 -8.68 -4.23
C LEU A 244 -1.61 -7.52 -5.17
N GLN A 245 -1.18 -6.37 -4.65
CA GLN A 245 -0.79 -5.23 -5.50
C GLN A 245 0.32 -5.58 -6.50
N PRO A 246 1.41 -6.28 -6.11
CA PRO A 246 2.48 -6.64 -7.04
C PRO A 246 2.01 -7.55 -8.18
N ALA A 247 0.90 -8.29 -8.03
CA ALA A 247 0.41 -9.23 -9.03
C ALA A 247 -0.14 -8.55 -10.29
N TYR A 248 -0.57 -7.29 -10.19
CA TYR A 248 -1.15 -6.55 -11.32
C TYR A 248 -0.53 -5.17 -11.58
N GLN A 249 0.17 -4.59 -10.61
CA GLN A 249 0.75 -3.26 -10.79
C GLN A 249 1.75 -3.20 -11.96
N TRP A 250 2.48 -4.29 -12.22
CA TRP A 250 3.51 -4.34 -13.27
C TRP A 250 2.96 -4.13 -14.69
N PHE A 251 1.71 -4.52 -14.96
CA PHE A 251 1.09 -4.34 -16.28
C PHE A 251 1.05 -2.87 -16.70
N PHE A 252 0.86 -1.96 -15.74
CA PHE A 252 0.83 -0.51 -16.00
C PHE A 252 2.18 0.03 -16.45
N TYR A 253 3.29 -0.65 -16.17
CA TYR A 253 4.64 -0.21 -16.50
C TYR A 253 5.18 -0.76 -17.83
N LEU A 254 4.50 -1.72 -18.45
CA LEU A 254 4.88 -2.27 -19.76
C LEU A 254 5.04 -1.23 -20.87
N PRO A 255 4.26 -0.12 -20.93
CA PRO A 255 4.52 0.94 -21.90
C PRO A 255 5.97 1.44 -21.92
N LEU A 256 6.67 1.46 -20.78
CA LEU A 256 8.08 1.86 -20.73
C LEU A 256 9.01 0.85 -21.43
N ALA A 257 8.69 -0.45 -21.34
CA ALA A 257 9.42 -1.49 -22.05
C ALA A 257 9.23 -1.35 -23.57
N PHE A 258 8.00 -1.12 -24.03
CA PHE A 258 7.71 -0.85 -25.45
C PHE A 258 8.42 0.42 -25.95
N LEU A 259 8.56 1.43 -25.10
CA LEU A 259 9.33 2.64 -25.41
C LEU A 259 10.84 2.42 -25.40
N GLY A 260 11.34 1.23 -25.06
CA GLY A 260 12.79 0.98 -25.07
C GLY A 260 13.53 1.52 -23.87
N ILE A 261 12.87 1.66 -22.72
CA ILE A 261 13.52 2.05 -21.47
C ILE A 261 14.22 0.84 -20.86
N PRO A 262 15.55 0.88 -20.66
CA PRO A 262 16.28 -0.25 -20.09
C PRO A 262 15.74 -0.66 -18.72
N PRO A 263 15.66 -1.97 -18.41
CA PRO A 263 15.13 -2.46 -17.13
C PRO A 263 15.80 -1.81 -15.91
N ALA A 264 17.11 -1.59 -15.95
CA ALA A 264 17.84 -0.92 -14.87
C ALA A 264 17.36 0.52 -14.62
N VAL A 265 17.02 1.27 -15.67
CA VAL A 265 16.51 2.66 -15.56
C VAL A 265 15.08 2.65 -15.02
N PHE A 266 14.25 1.69 -15.45
CA PHE A 266 12.92 1.47 -14.91
C PHE A 266 12.96 1.14 -13.42
N LEU A 267 13.81 0.21 -13.00
CA LEU A 267 13.97 -0.18 -11.59
C LEU A 267 14.47 0.99 -10.74
N LEU A 268 15.40 1.80 -11.27
CA LEU A 268 15.84 3.03 -10.61
C LEU A 268 14.66 4.00 -10.39
N ALA A 269 13.87 4.29 -11.43
CA ALA A 269 12.72 5.19 -11.33
C ALA A 269 11.67 4.66 -10.32
N ARG A 270 11.42 3.35 -10.31
CA ARG A 270 10.56 2.70 -9.32
C ARG A 270 11.10 2.85 -7.90
N GLY A 271 12.40 2.63 -7.71
CA GLY A 271 13.08 2.83 -6.42
C GLY A 271 12.90 4.26 -5.89
N VAL A 272 13.14 5.26 -6.75
CA VAL A 272 12.92 6.68 -6.42
C VAL A 272 11.47 6.94 -5.98
N SER A 273 10.48 6.43 -6.73
CA SER A 273 9.06 6.60 -6.41
C SER A 273 8.65 5.96 -5.08
N ILE A 274 9.15 4.75 -4.79
CA ILE A 274 8.91 4.05 -3.52
C ILE A 274 9.54 4.82 -2.36
N SER A 275 10.79 5.28 -2.51
CA SER A 275 11.46 6.08 -1.49
C SER A 275 10.75 7.41 -1.23
N TYR A 276 10.25 8.07 -2.29
CA TYR A 276 9.49 9.30 -2.17
C TYR A 276 8.17 9.11 -1.41
N ASN A 277 7.48 7.97 -1.62
CA ASN A 277 6.23 7.68 -0.91
C ASN A 277 6.40 7.62 0.61
N VAL A 278 7.58 7.25 1.14
CA VAL A 278 7.83 7.33 2.59
C VAL A 278 7.58 8.75 3.11
N PHE A 279 8.08 9.76 2.39
CA PHE A 279 7.96 11.15 2.78
C PHE A 279 6.50 11.63 2.82
N THR A 280 5.62 11.14 1.93
CA THR A 280 4.22 11.58 1.87
C THR A 280 3.35 11.07 3.02
N HIS A 281 3.77 10.00 3.73
CA HIS A 281 3.01 9.37 4.81
C HIS A 281 3.35 9.93 6.18
N THR A 282 3.05 11.21 6.41
CA THR A 282 3.32 11.84 7.70
C THR A 282 2.33 12.96 8.03
N ARG A 283 1.99 13.09 9.32
CA ARG A 283 1.32 14.27 9.86
C ARG A 283 2.31 15.30 10.41
N ALA A 284 3.61 14.97 10.51
CA ALA A 284 4.61 15.86 11.09
C ALA A 284 4.90 17.09 10.22
N VAL A 285 4.67 16.98 8.91
CA VAL A 285 4.92 18.05 7.93
C VAL A 285 3.60 18.72 7.55
N GLY A 286 3.53 20.05 7.71
CA GLY A 286 2.40 20.87 7.30
C GLY A 286 2.31 21.06 5.78
N LYS A 287 1.83 22.23 5.36
CA LYS A 287 1.84 22.64 3.94
C LYS A 287 3.22 23.14 3.52
N LEU A 288 3.61 22.86 2.29
CA LEU A 288 4.94 23.24 1.75
C LEU A 288 4.91 24.40 0.75
N GLY A 289 3.78 25.11 0.67
CA GLY A 289 3.68 26.33 -0.13
C GLY A 289 3.92 26.06 -1.62
N PRO A 290 4.81 26.79 -2.30
CA PRO A 290 4.99 26.66 -3.76
C PRO A 290 5.36 25.26 -4.26
N LEU A 291 6.01 24.42 -3.42
CA LEU A 291 6.33 23.05 -3.81
C LEU A 291 5.07 22.22 -4.10
N GLU A 292 3.93 22.57 -3.49
CA GLU A 292 2.64 21.90 -3.66
C GLU A 292 2.00 22.13 -5.03
N TYR A 293 2.56 23.00 -5.87
CA TYR A 293 2.11 23.09 -7.26
C TYR A 293 2.61 21.93 -8.12
N VAL A 294 3.76 21.34 -7.76
CA VAL A 294 4.45 20.33 -8.58
C VAL A 294 4.53 18.99 -7.87
N LEU A 295 4.90 18.99 -6.59
CA LEU A 295 5.16 17.79 -5.81
C LEU A 295 3.90 17.33 -5.07
N ASN A 296 3.72 16.01 -5.01
CA ASN A 296 2.80 15.41 -4.04
C ASN A 296 3.43 15.54 -2.65
N THR A 297 2.74 16.21 -1.73
CA THR A 297 3.26 16.50 -0.39
C THR A 297 2.49 15.72 0.66
N PRO A 298 2.97 15.66 1.91
CA PRO A 298 2.21 15.07 3.00
C PRO A 298 0.81 15.65 3.15
N SER A 299 0.61 16.94 2.84
CA SER A 299 -0.69 17.59 2.85
C SER A 299 -1.65 17.00 1.82
N HIS A 300 -1.20 16.85 0.57
CA HIS A 300 -2.00 16.25 -0.49
C HIS A 300 -2.31 14.77 -0.21
N HIS A 301 -1.35 14.04 0.36
CA HIS A 301 -1.50 12.61 0.63
C HIS A 301 -2.36 12.33 1.87
N ARG A 302 -2.40 13.24 2.85
CA ARG A 302 -3.41 13.21 3.92
C ARG A 302 -4.82 13.30 3.34
N VAL A 303 -5.05 14.24 2.41
CA VAL A 303 -6.34 14.37 1.71
C VAL A 303 -6.67 13.07 0.98
N HIS A 304 -5.72 12.51 0.25
CA HIS A 304 -5.91 11.24 -0.45
C HIS A 304 -6.35 10.08 0.47
N HIS A 305 -5.79 10.02 1.69
CA HIS A 305 -6.17 9.03 2.71
C HIS A 305 -7.43 9.39 3.50
N GLY A 306 -8.02 10.56 3.26
CA GLY A 306 -9.21 11.04 3.93
C GLY A 306 -10.46 10.29 3.52
N MET A 307 -11.28 9.90 4.50
CA MET A 307 -12.60 9.28 4.24
C MET A 307 -13.76 10.30 4.22
N ASP A 308 -13.46 11.57 4.51
CA ASP A 308 -14.41 12.69 4.41
C ASP A 308 -14.95 12.81 2.98
N GLU A 309 -16.21 13.22 2.85
CA GLU A 309 -16.90 13.32 1.56
C GLU A 309 -16.17 14.20 0.53
N GLN A 310 -15.62 15.33 0.96
CA GLN A 310 -14.85 16.24 0.11
C GLN A 310 -13.49 15.70 -0.34
N TYR A 311 -13.00 14.61 0.27
CA TYR A 311 -11.66 14.05 0.05
C TYR A 311 -11.68 12.70 -0.65
N LEU A 312 -12.85 12.24 -1.09
CA LEU A 312 -12.94 11.01 -1.86
C LEU A 312 -12.37 11.16 -3.27
N ASP A 313 -11.77 10.09 -3.77
CA ASP A 313 -11.40 9.93 -5.18
C ASP A 313 -10.55 11.09 -5.74
N CYS A 314 -9.56 11.55 -4.97
CA CYS A 314 -8.69 12.65 -5.33
C CYS A 314 -7.22 12.40 -4.97
N ASN A 315 -6.32 13.21 -5.55
CA ASN A 315 -4.88 13.24 -5.27
C ASN A 315 -4.16 11.89 -5.44
N TYR A 316 -4.17 11.32 -6.65
CA TYR A 316 -3.60 10.01 -6.96
C TYR A 316 -2.09 10.03 -7.28
N GLY A 317 -1.48 11.20 -7.46
CA GLY A 317 -0.08 11.34 -7.85
C GLY A 317 0.89 10.66 -6.89
N GLY A 318 1.99 10.10 -7.40
CA GLY A 318 3.03 9.48 -6.58
C GLY A 318 4.01 10.52 -6.06
N ILE A 319 4.90 10.96 -6.93
CA ILE A 319 5.89 12.03 -6.72
C ILE A 319 5.29 13.38 -7.11
N PHE A 320 4.60 13.44 -8.26
CA PHE A 320 4.12 14.71 -8.81
C PHE A 320 2.60 14.83 -8.70
N ILE A 321 2.14 15.95 -8.14
CA ILE A 321 0.71 16.30 -8.06
C ILE A 321 0.20 16.91 -9.38
N VAL A 322 1.10 17.17 -10.33
CA VAL A 322 0.77 17.77 -11.63
C VAL A 322 -0.28 16.97 -12.38
N TRP A 323 -0.26 15.64 -12.28
CA TRP A 323 -1.22 14.77 -12.97
C TRP A 323 -2.65 14.98 -12.44
N ASP A 324 -2.81 15.12 -11.13
CA ASP A 324 -4.11 15.44 -10.53
C ASP A 324 -4.63 16.80 -10.96
N ARG A 325 -3.75 17.80 -11.08
CA ARG A 325 -4.13 19.13 -11.56
C ARG A 325 -4.55 19.09 -13.03
N LEU A 326 -3.79 18.40 -13.87
CA LEU A 326 -4.05 18.28 -15.31
C LEU A 326 -5.33 17.49 -15.60
N LEU A 327 -5.61 16.45 -14.81
CA LEU A 327 -6.73 15.54 -15.04
C LEU A 327 -7.94 15.81 -14.12
N GLY A 328 -7.92 16.93 -13.38
CA GLY A 328 -9.04 17.43 -12.60
C GLY A 328 -9.38 16.60 -11.35
N THR A 329 -8.39 15.92 -10.76
CA THR A 329 -8.54 15.11 -9.54
C THR A 329 -7.83 15.73 -8.32
N PHE A 330 -7.34 16.97 -8.44
CA PHE A 330 -6.66 17.66 -7.34
C PHE A 330 -7.64 18.28 -6.33
N VAL A 331 -7.42 18.02 -5.04
CA VAL A 331 -8.11 18.66 -3.92
C VAL A 331 -7.08 19.12 -2.88
N PRO A 332 -7.05 20.42 -2.50
CA PRO A 332 -6.15 20.90 -1.47
C PRO A 332 -6.65 20.51 -0.08
N GLU A 333 -5.72 20.37 0.88
CA GLU A 333 -6.10 20.11 2.28
C GLU A 333 -6.76 21.36 2.88
N GLY A 334 -8.03 21.21 3.28
CA GLY A 334 -8.79 22.17 4.06
C GLY A 334 -8.69 21.85 5.55
N LYS A 335 -9.77 21.26 6.10
CA LYS A 335 -9.76 20.68 7.46
C LYS A 335 -8.89 19.42 7.49
N GLU A 336 -8.33 19.10 8.67
CA GLU A 336 -7.58 17.86 8.85
C GLU A 336 -8.49 16.65 8.52
N PRO A 337 -8.04 15.72 7.64
CA PRO A 337 -8.84 14.56 7.26
C PRO A 337 -9.09 13.59 8.41
N THR A 338 -10.26 12.94 8.38
CA THR A 338 -10.51 11.71 9.14
C THR A 338 -9.98 10.54 8.31
N TYR A 339 -9.18 9.65 8.92
CA TYR A 339 -8.57 8.52 8.21
C TYR A 339 -9.33 7.21 8.44
N GLY A 340 -9.11 6.27 7.52
CA GLY A 340 -9.72 4.94 7.51
C GLY A 340 -10.60 4.75 6.28
N THR A 341 -11.48 3.77 6.35
CA THR A 341 -12.40 3.41 5.26
C THR A 341 -13.84 3.57 5.70
N ARG A 342 -14.73 4.00 4.78
CA ARG A 342 -16.17 4.12 5.05
C ARG A 342 -16.80 2.81 5.49
N ARG A 343 -16.38 1.70 4.87
CA ARG A 343 -16.66 0.34 5.37
C ARG A 343 -15.46 -0.17 6.14
N ARG A 344 -15.58 -0.22 7.47
CA ARG A 344 -14.50 -0.62 8.37
C ARG A 344 -14.33 -2.14 8.38
N VAL A 345 -13.07 -2.58 8.40
CA VAL A 345 -12.71 -3.97 8.74
C VAL A 345 -12.31 -3.99 10.21
N VAL A 346 -13.07 -4.70 11.03
CA VAL A 346 -12.82 -4.83 12.46
C VAL A 346 -11.84 -5.99 12.71
N SER A 347 -10.55 -5.76 12.47
CA SER A 347 -9.50 -6.75 12.71
C SER A 347 -8.12 -6.12 12.69
N TRP A 348 -7.17 -6.74 13.38
CA TRP A 348 -5.74 -6.45 13.27
C TRP A 348 -4.98 -7.57 12.54
N ASN A 349 -5.70 -8.55 12.01
CA ASN A 349 -5.11 -9.71 11.33
C ASN A 349 -4.68 -9.36 9.91
N PRO A 350 -3.37 -9.36 9.58
CA PRO A 350 -2.91 -9.03 8.23
C PRO A 350 -3.54 -9.88 7.12
N ILE A 351 -3.83 -11.16 7.41
CA ILE A 351 -4.50 -12.06 6.44
C ILE A 351 -5.94 -11.60 6.23
N TRP A 352 -6.69 -11.36 7.31
CA TRP A 352 -8.09 -10.97 7.21
C TRP A 352 -8.25 -9.59 6.55
N LEU A 353 -7.37 -8.64 6.87
CA LEU A 353 -7.37 -7.31 6.26
C LEU A 353 -7.28 -7.37 4.72
N ASN A 354 -6.52 -8.33 4.17
CA ASN A 354 -6.38 -8.55 2.73
C ASN A 354 -7.50 -9.42 2.11
N VAL A 355 -8.14 -10.30 2.89
CA VAL A 355 -9.14 -11.26 2.37
C VAL A 355 -10.57 -10.75 2.47
N GLU A 356 -10.90 -10.04 3.56
CA GLU A 356 -12.25 -9.59 3.86
C GLU A 356 -12.86 -8.69 2.76
N PRO A 357 -12.12 -7.75 2.12
CA PRO A 357 -12.65 -6.96 1.00
C PRO A 357 -13.19 -7.82 -0.14
N PHE A 358 -12.52 -8.94 -0.47
CA PHE A 358 -12.98 -9.86 -1.51
C PHE A 358 -14.20 -10.68 -1.09
N ILE A 359 -14.25 -11.12 0.18
CA ILE A 359 -15.43 -11.81 0.71
C ILE A 359 -16.64 -10.88 0.63
N HIS A 360 -16.47 -9.59 0.93
CA HIS A 360 -17.52 -8.60 0.80
C HIS A 360 -18.00 -8.45 -0.65
N LEU A 361 -17.09 -8.26 -1.62
CA LEU A 361 -17.46 -8.20 -3.04
C LEU A 361 -18.15 -9.48 -3.51
N ALA A 362 -17.69 -10.65 -3.07
CA ALA A 362 -18.34 -11.92 -3.38
C ALA A 362 -19.75 -12.01 -2.80
N LYS A 363 -19.99 -11.51 -1.58
CA LYS A 363 -21.33 -11.44 -0.98
C LYS A 363 -22.24 -10.48 -1.75
N LEU A 364 -21.78 -9.28 -2.09
CA LEU A 364 -22.53 -8.32 -2.93
C LEU A 364 -22.86 -8.91 -4.30
N SER A 365 -21.87 -9.55 -4.93
CA SER A 365 -22.04 -10.23 -6.22
C SER A 365 -23.07 -11.36 -6.15
N ARG A 366 -23.08 -12.16 -5.06
CA ARG A 366 -24.08 -13.22 -4.85
C ARG A 366 -25.48 -12.69 -4.52
N ALA A 367 -25.57 -11.55 -3.83
CA ALA A 367 -26.84 -10.91 -3.48
C ALA A 367 -27.51 -10.21 -4.68
N ALA A 368 -26.73 -9.84 -5.71
CA ALA A 368 -27.25 -9.22 -6.92
C ALA A 368 -28.21 -10.15 -7.68
N ARG A 369 -29.39 -9.62 -8.01
CA ARG A 369 -30.47 -10.34 -8.69
C ARG A 369 -30.13 -10.67 -10.14
N SER A 370 -29.54 -9.73 -10.86
CA SER A 370 -29.16 -9.89 -12.26
C SER A 370 -27.78 -10.56 -12.38
N PRO A 371 -27.60 -11.60 -13.24
CA PRO A 371 -26.28 -12.18 -13.53
C PRO A 371 -25.25 -11.14 -13.98
N TRP A 372 -25.70 -10.11 -14.71
CA TRP A 372 -24.82 -9.04 -15.16
C TRP A 372 -24.38 -8.13 -14.02
N ASP A 373 -25.28 -7.85 -13.08
CA ASP A 373 -24.91 -7.07 -11.89
C ASP A 373 -23.93 -7.84 -11.00
N ARG A 374 -23.98 -9.19 -10.97
CA ARG A 374 -22.97 -10.01 -10.28
C ARG A 374 -21.56 -9.75 -10.82
N VAL A 375 -21.42 -9.55 -12.13
CA VAL A 375 -20.13 -9.23 -12.76
C VAL A 375 -19.77 -7.77 -12.53
N LYS A 376 -20.72 -6.84 -12.73
CA LYS A 376 -20.49 -5.40 -12.54
C LYS A 376 -19.97 -5.05 -11.15
N VAL A 377 -20.41 -5.75 -10.09
CA VAL A 377 -19.90 -5.53 -8.72
C VAL A 377 -18.37 -5.49 -8.68
N TRP A 378 -17.69 -6.28 -9.50
CA TRP A 378 -16.22 -6.39 -9.51
C TRP A 378 -15.52 -5.26 -10.28
N PHE A 379 -16.19 -4.66 -11.28
CA PHE A 379 -15.54 -3.75 -12.23
C PHE A 379 -16.08 -2.32 -12.20
N MET A 380 -17.30 -2.12 -11.69
CA MET A 380 -17.85 -0.79 -11.48
C MET A 380 -17.10 -0.07 -10.35
N PRO A 381 -17.21 1.26 -10.26
CA PRO A 381 -16.65 2.02 -9.15
C PRO A 381 -17.21 1.58 -7.78
N PRO A 382 -16.46 1.76 -6.67
CA PRO A 382 -16.90 1.36 -5.33
C PRO A 382 -18.24 1.96 -4.87
N GLU A 383 -18.62 3.13 -5.39
CA GLU A 383 -19.92 3.76 -5.09
C GLU A 383 -21.11 3.09 -5.80
N TRP A 384 -20.87 2.27 -6.82
CA TRP A 384 -21.93 1.57 -7.54
C TRP A 384 -22.40 0.35 -6.73
N GLN A 385 -23.72 0.26 -6.52
CA GLN A 385 -24.35 -0.87 -5.84
C GLN A 385 -25.40 -1.56 -6.72
N PRO A 386 -25.56 -2.90 -6.64
CA PRO A 386 -26.61 -3.60 -7.36
C PRO A 386 -28.00 -3.22 -6.82
N ALA A 387 -28.96 -3.04 -7.72
CA ALA A 387 -30.29 -2.56 -7.37
C ALA A 387 -30.99 -3.49 -6.36
N GLY A 388 -31.54 -2.90 -5.29
CA GLY A 388 -32.27 -3.62 -4.25
C GLY A 388 -31.39 -4.36 -3.23
N VAL A 389 -30.06 -4.19 -3.29
CA VAL A 389 -29.14 -4.62 -2.24
C VAL A 389 -28.70 -3.37 -1.49
N LEU A 390 -29.25 -3.15 -0.29
CA LEU A 390 -28.74 -2.11 0.59
C LEU A 390 -27.47 -2.63 1.26
N GLU A 391 -26.39 -1.88 1.17
CA GLU A 391 -25.20 -2.17 1.94
C GLU A 391 -25.51 -2.08 3.43
N ALA A 392 -25.15 -3.11 4.20
CA ALA A 392 -25.29 -3.07 5.64
C ALA A 392 -24.45 -1.90 6.17
N SER A 393 -25.03 -1.09 7.07
CA SER A 393 -24.30 -0.03 7.75
C SER A 393 -23.01 -0.56 8.33
N ALA A 394 -21.91 0.22 8.21
CA ALA A 394 -20.63 -0.15 8.79
C ALA A 394 -20.83 -0.58 10.26
N PRO A 395 -20.21 -1.69 10.71
CA PRO A 395 -20.37 -2.15 12.08
C PRO A 395 -20.11 -1.00 13.07
N PRO A 396 -20.87 -0.93 14.18
CA PRO A 396 -20.57 0.01 15.24
C PRO A 396 -19.13 -0.19 15.70
N GLU A 397 -18.50 0.88 16.18
CA GLU A 397 -17.13 0.78 16.66
C GLU A 397 -17.03 -0.30 17.75
N PRO A 398 -16.01 -1.18 17.70
CA PRO A 398 -15.76 -2.07 18.81
C PRO A 398 -15.38 -1.21 20.01
N ARG A 399 -16.26 -1.13 21.02
CA ARG A 399 -16.01 -0.40 22.28
C ARG A 399 -14.80 -0.94 23.06
N ASP A 400 -14.21 -2.07 22.66
CA ASP A 400 -13.42 -2.91 23.57
C ASP A 400 -11.99 -3.23 23.10
N VAL A 401 -11.57 -2.82 21.89
CA VAL A 401 -10.19 -3.07 21.41
C VAL A 401 -9.30 -1.85 21.57
N GLU A 402 -9.88 -0.64 21.56
CA GLU A 402 -9.13 0.61 21.68
C GLU A 402 -8.69 0.93 23.11
N SER A 403 -9.32 0.32 24.13
CA SER A 403 -9.23 0.76 25.53
C SER A 403 -8.26 -0.04 26.42
N ARG A 404 -7.59 -1.08 25.90
CA ARG A 404 -6.52 -1.74 26.67
C ARG A 404 -5.26 -0.91 26.58
N GLY A 405 -5.11 0.04 27.51
CA GLY A 405 -3.83 0.72 27.75
C GLY A 405 -2.71 -0.31 27.77
N SER A 406 -1.80 -0.21 26.81
CA SER A 406 -0.70 -1.15 26.66
C SER A 406 0.26 -0.95 27.83
N THR A 407 0.36 -1.94 28.71
CA THR A 407 1.42 -1.95 29.72
C THR A 407 2.78 -2.06 29.02
N ALA A 408 3.86 -1.55 29.63
CA ALA A 408 5.22 -1.70 29.09
C ALA A 408 5.56 -3.17 28.75
N SER A 409 5.05 -4.13 29.55
CA SER A 409 5.19 -5.57 29.30
C SER A 409 4.47 -6.03 28.03
N SER A 410 3.28 -5.49 27.73
CA SER A 410 2.54 -5.82 26.50
C SER A 410 3.21 -5.25 25.25
N ILE A 411 3.81 -4.06 25.36
CA ILE A 411 4.57 -3.42 24.27
C ILE A 411 5.81 -4.27 23.93
N ALA A 412 6.58 -4.66 24.95
CA ALA A 412 7.76 -5.50 24.77
C ALA A 412 7.41 -6.86 24.13
N GLN A 413 6.30 -7.47 24.54
CA GLN A 413 5.79 -8.72 23.95
C GLN A 413 5.42 -8.57 22.48
N MET A 414 4.71 -7.49 22.13
CA MET A 414 4.33 -7.20 20.75
C MET A 414 5.56 -6.90 19.89
N ALA A 415 6.51 -6.11 20.39
CA ALA A 415 7.76 -5.82 19.69
C ALA A 415 8.58 -7.09 19.42
N LEU A 416 8.67 -7.99 20.41
CA LEU A 416 9.35 -9.27 20.28
C LEU A 416 8.66 -10.18 19.25
N SER A 417 7.33 -10.25 19.28
CA SER A 417 6.56 -11.01 18.30
C SER A 417 6.83 -10.49 16.88
N VAL A 418 6.75 -9.17 16.68
CA VAL A 418 6.99 -8.47 15.40
C VAL A 418 8.41 -8.71 14.91
N GLY A 419 9.41 -8.58 15.79
CA GLY A 419 10.80 -8.85 15.46
C GLY A 419 10.99 -10.25 14.90
N VAL A 420 10.39 -11.26 15.53
CA VAL A 420 10.45 -12.64 15.01
C VAL A 420 9.77 -12.77 13.64
N THR A 421 8.63 -12.12 13.40
CA THR A 421 7.98 -12.15 12.07
C THR A 421 8.79 -11.44 11.00
N VAL A 422 9.43 -10.32 11.33
CA VAL A 422 10.35 -9.62 10.42
C VAL A 422 11.54 -10.51 10.06
N VAL A 423 12.12 -11.20 11.04
CA VAL A 423 13.22 -12.16 10.81
C VAL A 423 12.77 -13.29 9.89
N ILE A 424 11.60 -13.88 10.12
CA ILE A 424 11.04 -14.93 9.25
C ILE A 424 10.80 -14.40 7.85
N GLY A 425 10.26 -13.19 7.70
CA GLY A 425 10.08 -12.54 6.40
C GLY A 425 11.40 -12.32 5.67
N ALA A 426 12.44 -11.87 6.38
CA ALA A 426 13.78 -11.73 5.83
C ALA A 426 14.36 -13.08 5.37
N MET A 427 14.16 -14.15 6.14
CA MET A 427 14.55 -15.51 5.74
C MET A 427 13.82 -15.96 4.48
N VAL A 428 12.51 -15.70 4.35
CA VAL A 428 11.75 -16.00 3.12
C VAL A 428 12.41 -15.29 1.94
N ILE A 429 12.64 -13.98 2.05
CA ILE A 429 13.23 -13.18 0.97
C ILE A 429 14.62 -13.71 0.58
N MET A 430 15.51 -13.93 1.55
CA MET A 430 16.85 -14.45 1.28
C MET A 430 16.83 -15.82 0.61
N TYR A 431 15.86 -16.68 0.95
CA TYR A 431 15.81 -18.04 0.43
C TYR A 431 15.08 -18.17 -0.92
N THR A 432 14.39 -17.12 -1.39
CA THR A 432 13.73 -17.13 -2.71
C THR A 432 14.70 -17.34 -3.88
N GLY A 433 15.97 -16.92 -3.72
CA GLY A 433 17.03 -17.06 -4.72
C GLY A 433 17.60 -18.48 -4.87
N THR A 434 17.20 -19.44 -4.03
CA THR A 434 17.67 -20.82 -4.12
C THR A 434 16.78 -21.67 -5.06
N SER A 435 17.35 -22.74 -5.63
CA SER A 435 16.61 -23.65 -6.53
C SER A 435 15.62 -24.57 -5.81
N SER A 436 15.72 -24.72 -4.49
CA SER A 436 14.92 -25.69 -3.73
C SER A 436 13.53 -25.16 -3.37
N THR A 437 12.49 -25.88 -3.76
CA THR A 437 11.08 -25.47 -3.57
C THR A 437 10.54 -25.75 -2.18
N MET A 438 10.92 -26.87 -1.56
CA MET A 438 10.41 -27.28 -0.24
C MET A 438 10.74 -26.28 0.89
N PRO A 439 11.96 -25.72 0.97
CA PRO A 439 12.28 -24.74 2.02
C PRO A 439 11.48 -23.45 1.88
N ARG A 440 11.26 -23.01 0.64
CA ARG A 440 10.47 -21.81 0.33
C ARG A 440 9.03 -21.98 0.80
N LEU A 441 8.42 -23.15 0.55
CA LEU A 441 7.08 -23.47 1.03
C LEU A 441 7.02 -23.55 2.56
N ALA A 442 8.01 -24.19 3.20
CA ALA A 442 8.08 -24.28 4.66
C ALA A 442 8.20 -22.89 5.33
N LEU A 443 9.07 -22.03 4.79
CA LEU A 443 9.25 -20.65 5.27
C LEU A 443 7.99 -19.80 5.02
N LEU A 444 7.28 -20.00 3.92
CA LEU A 444 6.02 -19.32 3.64
C LEU A 444 4.91 -19.74 4.62
N VAL A 445 4.77 -21.04 4.88
CA VAL A 445 3.82 -21.57 5.87
C VAL A 445 4.14 -21.01 7.26
N LEU A 446 5.42 -21.00 7.63
CA LEU A 446 5.89 -20.40 8.89
C LEU A 446 5.59 -18.90 8.96
N LEU A 447 5.76 -18.16 7.86
CA LEU A 447 5.41 -16.73 7.79
C LEU A 447 3.91 -16.52 8.00
N LEU A 448 3.06 -17.28 7.30
CA LEU A 448 1.60 -17.19 7.46
C LEU A 448 1.16 -17.55 8.87
N ALA A 449 1.74 -18.60 9.46
CA ALA A 449 1.50 -18.98 10.85
C ALA A 449 1.92 -17.87 11.82
N SER A 450 3.04 -17.19 11.55
CA SER A 450 3.54 -16.08 12.35
C SER A 450 2.64 -14.85 12.26
N LEU A 451 2.16 -14.50 11.07
CA LEU A 451 1.18 -13.43 10.87
C LEU A 451 -0.16 -13.74 11.55
N GLY A 452 -0.58 -15.01 11.55
CA GLY A 452 -1.74 -15.47 12.32
C GLY A 452 -1.54 -15.38 13.83
N ALA A 453 -0.35 -15.70 14.34
CA ALA A 453 -0.02 -15.53 15.76
C ALA A 453 -0.06 -14.04 16.18
N HIS A 454 0.39 -13.12 15.31
CA HIS A 454 0.30 -11.67 15.53
C HIS A 454 -1.14 -11.20 15.66
N ALA A 455 -1.99 -11.63 14.74
CA ALA A 455 -3.41 -11.32 14.79
C ALA A 455 -4.03 -11.71 16.14
N ARG A 456 -3.72 -12.93 16.60
CA ARG A 456 -4.26 -13.47 17.86
C ARG A 456 -3.66 -12.83 19.09
N SER A 457 -2.42 -12.33 19.04
CA SER A 457 -1.85 -11.58 20.16
C SER A 457 -2.54 -10.23 20.37
N LEU A 458 -2.95 -9.57 19.27
CA LEU A 458 -3.71 -8.32 19.32
C LEU A 458 -5.19 -8.52 19.67
N GLU A 459 -5.85 -9.50 19.03
CA GLU A 459 -7.31 -9.68 19.15
C GLU A 459 -7.72 -10.61 20.30
N SER A 460 -6.83 -11.49 20.76
CA SER A 460 -7.15 -12.55 21.74
C SER A 460 -5.96 -12.88 22.66
N PRO A 461 -5.44 -11.90 23.42
CA PRO A 461 -4.19 -12.05 24.19
C PRO A 461 -4.24 -13.19 25.23
N GLY A 462 -5.43 -13.55 25.72
CA GLY A 462 -5.61 -14.70 26.62
C GLY A 462 -5.21 -16.06 26.02
N PHE A 463 -5.11 -16.16 24.70
CA PHE A 463 -4.66 -17.36 24.01
C PHE A 463 -3.33 -17.19 23.26
N ALA A 464 -2.79 -15.97 23.19
CA ALA A 464 -1.58 -15.62 22.45
C ALA A 464 -0.38 -16.50 22.78
N TRP A 465 -0.17 -16.81 24.07
CA TRP A 465 0.93 -17.67 24.52
C TRP A 465 0.94 -19.04 23.84
N ARG A 466 -0.23 -19.62 23.51
CA ARG A 466 -0.33 -20.91 22.82
C ARG A 466 0.21 -20.81 21.39
N PHE A 467 -0.11 -19.73 20.71
CA PHE A 467 0.36 -19.46 19.35
C PHE A 467 1.85 -19.16 19.32
N GLU A 468 2.37 -18.43 20.31
CA GLU A 468 3.80 -18.16 20.47
C GLU A 468 4.61 -19.43 20.75
N LEU A 469 4.10 -20.35 21.58
CA LEU A 469 4.75 -21.65 21.81
C LEU A 469 4.66 -22.56 20.59
N ALA A 470 3.52 -22.59 19.89
CA ALA A 470 3.38 -23.34 18.65
C ALA A 470 4.34 -22.83 17.57
N ARG A 471 4.48 -21.50 17.45
CA ARG A 471 5.44 -20.87 16.55
C ARG A 471 6.89 -21.20 16.95
N ALA A 472 7.22 -21.18 18.23
CA ALA A 472 8.54 -21.58 18.72
C ALA A 472 8.86 -23.04 18.36
N ALA A 473 7.91 -23.97 18.55
CA ALA A 473 8.08 -25.37 18.18
C ALA A 473 8.28 -25.54 16.66
N LEU A 474 7.51 -24.81 15.84
CA LEU A 474 7.66 -24.83 14.39
C LEU A 474 9.02 -24.28 13.95
N LEU A 475 9.49 -23.20 14.58
CA LEU A 475 10.82 -22.61 14.32
C LEU A 475 11.96 -23.58 14.67
N LEU A 476 11.85 -24.32 15.77
CA LEU A 476 12.82 -25.37 16.13
C LEU A 476 12.84 -26.50 15.09
N ALA A 477 11.66 -26.95 14.62
CA ALA A 477 11.58 -27.97 13.58
C ALA A 477 12.18 -27.50 12.26
N VAL A 478 11.87 -26.27 11.83
CA VAL A 478 12.45 -25.64 10.63
C VAL A 478 13.96 -25.46 10.78
N ALA A 479 14.45 -25.08 11.95
CA ALA A 479 15.88 -24.96 12.20
C ALA A 479 16.62 -26.29 12.04
N GLY A 480 16.13 -27.37 12.67
CA GLY A 480 16.74 -28.69 12.53
C GLY A 480 16.75 -29.18 11.08
N TRP A 481 15.68 -28.90 10.34
CA TRP A 481 15.60 -29.24 8.93
C TRP A 481 16.52 -28.41 8.03
N LEU A 482 16.64 -27.10 8.29
CA LEU A 482 17.59 -26.22 7.59
C LEU A 482 19.04 -26.65 7.85
N ASP A 483 19.36 -27.05 9.08
CA ASP A 483 20.69 -27.55 9.44
C ASP A 483 21.00 -28.85 8.71
N ALA A 484 20.06 -29.80 8.70
CA ALA A 484 20.16 -31.06 7.96
C ALA A 484 20.29 -30.85 6.44
N SER A 485 19.75 -29.75 5.92
CA SER A 485 19.84 -29.36 4.51
C SER A 485 21.11 -28.56 4.17
N GLY A 486 22.02 -28.36 5.13
CA GLY A 486 23.28 -27.62 4.95
C GLY A 486 23.14 -26.09 5.05
N ALA A 487 21.93 -25.57 5.30
CA ALA A 487 21.64 -24.15 5.43
C ALA A 487 21.89 -23.62 6.87
N ARG A 488 23.07 -23.91 7.41
CA ARG A 488 23.43 -23.66 8.83
C ARG A 488 23.19 -22.22 9.32
N PRO A 489 23.55 -21.16 8.56
CA PRO A 489 23.29 -19.79 9.02
C PRO A 489 21.80 -19.50 9.24
N LEU A 490 20.94 -20.03 8.36
CA LEU A 490 19.48 -19.88 8.48
C LEU A 490 18.92 -20.73 9.62
N ALA A 491 19.50 -21.91 9.85
CA ALA A 491 19.16 -22.72 11.02
C ALA A 491 19.45 -21.95 12.32
N SER A 492 20.60 -21.29 12.44
CA SER A 492 20.93 -20.46 13.61
C SER A 492 19.94 -19.30 13.81
N VAL A 493 19.57 -18.62 12.72
CA VAL A 493 18.56 -17.55 12.77
C VAL A 493 17.20 -18.09 13.20
N ALA A 494 16.77 -19.25 12.67
CA ALA A 494 15.52 -19.90 13.07
C ALA A 494 15.52 -20.33 14.54
N LEU A 495 16.63 -20.85 15.07
CA LEU A 495 16.79 -21.19 16.49
C LEU A 495 16.65 -19.95 17.38
N MET A 496 17.34 -18.85 17.02
CA MET A 496 17.25 -17.59 17.76
C MET A 496 15.81 -17.05 17.74
N ALA A 497 15.17 -17.02 16.58
CA ALA A 497 13.77 -16.65 16.42
C ALA A 497 12.83 -17.53 17.26
N GLY A 498 13.11 -18.84 17.34
CA GLY A 498 12.37 -19.79 18.16
C GLY A 498 12.49 -19.47 19.66
N GLY A 499 13.69 -19.15 20.13
CA GLY A 499 13.94 -18.72 21.51
C GLY A 499 13.21 -17.43 21.86
N LEU A 500 13.23 -16.43 20.97
CA LEU A 500 12.48 -15.18 21.13
C LEU A 500 10.96 -15.41 21.16
N SER A 501 10.44 -16.30 20.31
CA SER A 501 9.02 -16.71 20.31
C SER A 501 8.63 -17.40 21.62
N ALA A 502 9.49 -18.28 22.14
CA ALA A 502 9.24 -18.95 23.42
C ALA A 502 9.23 -17.95 24.59
N ALA A 503 10.20 -17.02 24.62
CA ALA A 503 10.25 -15.94 25.61
C ALA A 503 8.99 -15.06 25.55
N SER A 504 8.54 -14.68 24.35
CA SER A 504 7.28 -13.97 24.12
C SER A 504 6.09 -14.74 24.72
N GLY A 505 5.99 -16.04 24.43
CA GLY A 505 4.91 -16.90 24.95
C GLY A 505 4.89 -16.98 26.48
N VAL A 506 6.06 -17.09 27.13
CA VAL A 506 6.18 -17.06 28.59
C VAL A 506 5.72 -15.72 29.15
N LEU A 507 6.16 -14.61 28.55
CA LEU A 507 5.75 -13.27 28.97
C LEU A 507 4.24 -13.04 28.82
N PHE A 508 3.60 -13.52 27.74
CA PHE A 508 2.15 -13.49 27.58
C PHE A 508 1.44 -14.31 28.65
N ARG A 509 2.00 -15.45 29.06
CA ARG A 509 1.44 -16.30 30.12
C ARG A 509 1.56 -15.66 31.51
N LEU A 510 2.72 -15.08 31.82
CA LEU A 510 3.00 -14.40 33.10
C LEU A 510 2.27 -13.05 33.23
N GLY A 511 2.08 -12.34 32.12
CA GLY A 511 1.32 -11.08 32.06
C GLY A 511 -0.19 -11.25 32.31
N ARG A 512 -0.69 -12.49 32.40
CA ARG A 512 -2.04 -12.77 32.88
C ARG A 512 -2.08 -12.48 34.38
N ARG A 513 -2.41 -11.25 34.76
CA ARG A 513 -2.99 -11.05 36.10
C ARG A 513 -4.21 -11.96 36.18
N PRO A 514 -4.32 -12.84 37.21
CA PRO A 514 -5.57 -13.52 37.46
C PRO A 514 -6.64 -12.44 37.55
N ARG A 515 -7.79 -12.66 36.92
CA ARG A 515 -8.99 -11.88 37.26
C ARG A 515 -9.27 -12.17 38.73
N GLY A 516 -8.69 -11.36 39.62
CA GLY A 516 -9.07 -11.34 41.01
C GLY A 516 -10.55 -11.03 41.06
N SER A 517 -11.29 -11.92 41.70
CA SER A 517 -12.61 -11.69 42.25
C SER A 517 -12.77 -10.24 42.72
N ARG A 518 -13.55 -9.43 42.00
CA ARG A 518 -14.34 -8.39 42.67
C ARG A 518 -15.48 -9.13 43.38
N ALA A 519 -15.18 -9.66 44.55
CA ALA A 519 -16.16 -9.86 45.60
C ALA A 519 -15.93 -8.73 46.60
N GLY A 520 -16.94 -7.90 46.83
CA GLY A 520 -16.92 -6.85 47.85
C GLY A 520 -17.65 -5.57 47.45
N GLY A 521 -18.98 -5.57 47.57
CA GLY A 521 -19.76 -4.40 48.00
C GLY A 521 -20.32 -3.47 46.93
N ALA A 522 -21.52 -3.79 46.44
CA ALA A 522 -22.67 -2.86 46.36
C ALA A 522 -23.85 -3.64 45.74
N GLU A 523 -24.80 -4.02 46.59
CA GLU A 523 -26.14 -4.43 46.17
C GLU A 523 -26.81 -3.22 45.52
N ASP A 524 -26.92 -3.21 44.20
CA ASP A 524 -27.93 -2.41 43.52
C ASP A 524 -29.25 -3.19 43.59
N ALA A 525 -30.03 -2.84 44.60
CA ALA A 525 -31.43 -3.19 44.69
C ALA A 525 -32.16 -2.68 43.43
N ALA A 526 -32.70 -3.60 42.63
CA ALA A 526 -33.63 -3.27 41.57
C ALA A 526 -34.93 -2.74 42.21
N PRO A 527 -35.44 -1.55 41.84
CA PRO A 527 -36.77 -1.16 42.26
C PRO A 527 -37.80 -1.93 41.42
N SER A 528 -38.61 -2.74 42.11
CA SER A 528 -39.82 -3.34 41.58
C SER A 528 -40.81 -2.24 41.14
N MET A 529 -41.11 -2.18 39.85
CA MET A 529 -42.29 -1.46 39.37
C MET A 529 -43.54 -2.25 39.75
N SER A 530 -44.23 -1.80 40.79
CA SER A 530 -45.64 -2.10 41.01
C SER A 530 -46.49 -1.25 40.07
N LEU A 531 -47.34 -1.90 39.29
CA LEU A 531 -48.50 -1.27 38.65
C LEU A 531 -49.55 -0.96 39.73
N PRO A 532 -50.15 0.23 39.78
CA PRO A 532 -51.42 0.43 40.46
C PRO A 532 -52.56 0.22 39.46
N GLY A 533 -53.41 -0.75 39.75
CA GLY A 533 -54.78 -0.78 39.25
C GLY A 533 -55.67 0.08 40.15
N SER A 534 -56.45 0.95 39.51
CA SER A 534 -57.79 1.38 39.91
C SER A 534 -58.50 1.90 38.67
#